data_AF-A0A951SX31-F1
#
_entry.id   AF-A0A951SX31-F1
#
_cell.length_a   1.000
_cell.length_b   1.000
_cell.length_c   1.000
_cell.angle_alpha   90.00
_cell.angle_beta   90.00
_cell.angle_gamma   90.00
#
_symmetry.space_group_name_H-M   'P 1'
#
loop_
_entity.id
_entity.type
_entity.pdbx_description
1 polymer ?
#
loop_
_entity_poly.entity_id
_entity_poly.type
_entity_poly.pdbx_seq_one_letter_code
_entity_poly.pdbx_strand_id
1 'polypeptide(L)' 'QLRNIINLILAGKSRDELTTIQGQLELREEIKASINHVLSEGKVEEVYFSEFIVN' A
#
# COMPACT_ATOMS: atom_id res chain seq x y z
N GLN A 1 -5.71 13.20 2.41
CA GLN A 1 -6.65 12.12 2.03
C GLN A 1 -5.93 10.83 1.64
N LEU A 2 -4.91 10.86 0.76
CA LEU A 2 -4.13 9.66 0.40
C LEU A 2 -3.57 8.89 1.60
N ARG A 3 -3.00 9.60 2.60
CA ARG A 3 -2.54 8.98 3.85
C ARG A 3 -3.65 8.18 4.57
N ASN A 4 -4.89 8.66 4.56
CA ASN A 4 -5.98 7.95 5.22
C ASN A 4 -6.34 6.65 4.49
N ILE A 5 -6.28 6.66 3.14
CA ILE A 5 -6.47 5.47 2.32
C ILE A 5 -5.40 4.43 2.66
N ILE A 6 -4.13 4.85 2.72
CA ILE A 6 -3.01 3.97 3.10
C ILE A 6 -3.22 3.41 4.50
N ASN A 7 -3.61 4.24 5.48
CA ASN A 7 -3.88 3.76 6.84
C ASN A 7 -5.02 2.74 6.89
N LEU A 8 -6.08 2.93 6.09
CA LEU A 8 -7.20 2.00 6.02
C LEU A 8 -6.78 0.65 5.43
N ILE A 9 -5.98 0.67 4.36
CA ILE A 9 -5.39 -0.53 3.77
C ILE A 9 -4.56 -1.26 4.83
N LEU A 10 -3.65 -0.56 5.51
CA LEU A 10 -2.78 -1.15 6.54
C LEU A 10 -3.57 -1.71 7.73
N ALA A 11 -4.66 -1.07 8.14
CA ALA A 11 -5.52 -1.54 9.23
C ALA A 11 -6.21 -2.87 8.91
N GLY A 12 -6.34 -3.23 7.62
CA GLY A 12 -6.91 -4.50 7.17
C GLY A 12 -5.90 -5.64 7.03
N LYS A 13 -4.61 -5.41 7.29
CA LYS A 13 -3.54 -6.41 7.09
C LYS A 13 -3.15 -7.08 8.40
N SER A 14 -2.93 -8.38 8.33
CA SER A 14 -2.30 -9.16 9.40
C SER A 14 -0.76 -9.10 9.30
N ARG A 15 -0.10 -9.46 10.40
CA ARG A 15 1.37 -9.51 10.44
C ARG A 15 1.94 -10.50 9.43
N ASP A 16 1.32 -11.68 9.32
CA ASP A 16 1.81 -12.76 8.46
C ASP A 16 1.72 -12.38 6.97
N GLU A 17 0.73 -11.59 6.57
CA GLU A 17 0.67 -11.02 5.23
C GLU A 17 1.85 -10.08 4.97
N LEU A 18 2.25 -9.27 5.95
CA LEU A 18 3.27 -8.23 5.76
C LEU A 18 4.72 -8.73 5.88
N THR A 19 4.96 -9.88 6.52
CA THR A 19 6.32 -10.42 6.72
C THR A 19 6.88 -11.14 5.50
N THR A 20 6.06 -11.41 4.49
CA THR A 20 6.50 -12.07 3.25
C THR A 20 6.79 -11.05 2.15
N ILE A 21 7.76 -11.36 1.27
CA ILE A 21 8.04 -10.53 0.09
C ILE A 21 6.80 -10.39 -0.78
N GLN A 22 6.06 -11.49 -0.96
CA GLN A 22 4.84 -11.52 -1.76
C GLN A 22 3.79 -10.56 -1.20
N GLY A 23 3.52 -10.59 0.10
CA GLY A 23 2.55 -9.67 0.69
C GLY A 23 3.02 -8.22 0.74
N GLN A 24 4.33 -7.95 0.78
CA GLN A 24 4.86 -6.59 0.55
C GLN A 24 4.61 -6.10 -0.88
N LEU A 25 4.73 -6.97 -1.89
CA LEU A 25 4.39 -6.65 -3.28
C LEU A 25 2.89 -6.39 -3.43
N GLU A 26 2.06 -7.25 -2.84
CA GLU A 26 0.61 -7.09 -2.85
C GLU A 26 0.18 -5.78 -2.19
N LEU A 27 0.80 -5.40 -1.07
CA LEU A 27 0.53 -4.13 -0.42
C LEU A 27 0.88 -2.92 -1.30
N ARG A 28 2.00 -2.98 -2.05
CA ARG A 28 2.37 -1.91 -3.01
C ARG A 28 1.33 -1.76 -4.10
N GLU A 29 0.90 -2.88 -4.68
CA GLU A 29 -0.12 -2.90 -5.73
C GLU A 29 -1.47 -2.40 -5.21
N GLU A 30 -1.88 -2.80 -4.01
CA GLU A 30 -3.13 -2.35 -3.40
C GLU A 30 -3.13 -0.85 -3.11
N ILE A 31 -2.02 -0.32 -2.58
CA ILE A 31 -1.87 1.12 -2.37
C ILE A 31 -1.92 1.87 -3.70
N LYS A 32 -1.17 1.41 -4.72
CA LYS A 32 -1.16 2.01 -6.07
C LYS A 32 -2.55 2.05 -6.66
N ALA A 33 -3.27 0.92 -6.65
CA ALA A 33 -4.61 0.80 -7.19
C ALA A 33 -5.61 1.72 -6.46
N SER A 34 -5.58 1.73 -5.12
CA SER A 34 -6.49 2.55 -4.31
C SER A 34 -6.25 4.05 -4.47
N ILE A 35 -4.98 4.47 -4.60
CA ILE A 35 -4.65 5.87 -4.87
C ILE A 35 -5.10 6.25 -6.28
N ASN A 36 -4.80 5.43 -7.29
CA ASN A 36 -5.21 5.69 -8.67
C ASN A 36 -6.72 5.76 -8.85
N HIS A 37 -7.50 5.06 -8.02
CA HIS A 37 -8.96 5.15 -8.06
C HIS A 37 -9.50 6.53 -7.62
N VAL A 38 -8.77 7.25 -6.76
CA VAL A 38 -9.21 8.56 -6.22
C VAL A 38 -8.56 9.75 -6.91
N LEU A 39 -7.54 9.53 -7.75
CA LEU A 39 -6.91 10.61 -8.52
C LEU A 39 -7.82 11.01 -9.69
N SER A 40 -8.12 12.30 -9.79
CA SER A 40 -8.86 12.86 -10.94
C SER A 40 -7.97 13.13 -12.14
N GLU A 41 -6.67 13.34 -11.91
CA GLU A 41 -5.67 13.60 -12.94
C GLU A 41 -4.34 12.91 -12.57
N GLY A 42 -3.61 12.44 -13.60
CA GLY A 42 -2.37 11.69 -13.43
C GLY A 42 -2.59 10.26 -12.92
N LYS A 43 -1.49 9.52 -12.76
CA LYS A 43 -1.47 8.17 -12.18
C LYS A 43 -0.18 7.94 -11.39
N VAL A 44 -0.27 7.19 -10.31
CA VAL A 44 0.86 6.55 -9.63
C VAL A 44 1.32 5.39 -10.48
N GLU A 45 2.58 5.40 -10.88
CA GLU A 45 3.21 4.32 -11.64
C GLU A 45 3.70 3.20 -10.74
N GLU A 46 4.33 3.55 -9.61
CA GLU A 46 4.93 2.58 -8.70
C GLU A 46 4.95 3.08 -7.25
N VAL A 47 4.92 2.14 -6.29
CA VAL A 47 4.97 2.45 -4.85
C VAL A 47 6.19 1.78 -4.23
N TYR A 48 7.05 2.57 -3.61
CA TYR A 48 8.28 2.10 -2.96
C TYR A 48 8.21 2.31 -1.45
N PHE A 49 8.71 1.32 -0.70
CA PHE A 49 8.95 1.44 0.73
C PHE A 49 10.45 1.62 0.96
N SER A 50 10.86 2.76 1.51
CA SER A 50 12.26 2.99 1.90
C SER A 50 12.68 2.06 3.03
N GLU A 51 11.77 1.85 3.99
CA GLU A 51 11.93 0.95 5.12
C GLU A 51 10.63 0.20 5.35
N PHE A 52 10.73 -1.08 5.72
CA PHE A 52 9.59 -1.93 6.00
C PHE A 52 9.83 -2.71 7.29
N ILE A 53 9.32 -2.18 8.40
CA ILE A 53 9.54 -2.71 9.75
C ILE A 53 8.21 -3.26 10.27
N VAL A 54 8.19 -4.56 10.62
CA VAL A 54 7.04 -5.22 11.25
C VAL A 54 7.49 -5.76 12.61
N ASN A 55 6.99 -5.15 13.68
CA ASN A 55 7.32 -5.48 15.08
C ASN A 55 6.21 -6.27 15.74
#